data_AF-A0A7C5G465-F1
#
_entry.id   AF-A0A7C5G465-F1
#
_cell.length_a   1.000
_cell.length_b   1.000
_cell.length_c   1.000
_cell.angle_alpha   90.00
_cell.angle_beta   90.00
_cell.angle_gamma   90.00
#
_symmetry.space_group_name_H-M   'P 1'
#
loop_
_entity.id
_entity.type
_entity.pdbx_description
1 polymer ?
#
loop_
_entity_poly.entity_id
_entity_poly.type
_entity_poly.pdbx_seq_one_letter_code
_entity_poly.pdbx_strand_id
1 'polypeptide(L)'
;MKELDLRGTWNLRVDDNEWIPCTIPGDSHTALLRAHRIPHPYTGTQELAVQYLAQRDFIFERTIEIPEAQLRETGPYYGLIPSIR
;
A
#
# COMPACT_ATOMS: atom_id res chain seq x y z
N MET A 1 -17.16 11.43 -15.62
CA MET A 1 -15.89 10.69 -15.47
C MET A 1 -16.22 9.43 -14.68
N LYS A 2 -15.83 8.23 -15.13
CA LYS A 2 -16.03 7.01 -14.31
C LYS A 2 -14.91 6.94 -13.27
N GLU A 3 -15.29 6.73 -12.02
CA GLU A 3 -14.37 6.58 -10.90
C GLU A 3 -14.13 5.09 -10.63
N LEU A 4 -12.87 4.72 -10.37
CA LEU A 4 -12.49 3.36 -9.99
C LEU A 4 -12.16 3.33 -8.50
N ASP A 5 -12.88 2.49 -7.76
CA ASP A 5 -12.65 2.33 -6.32
C ASP A 5 -11.44 1.41 -6.07
N LEU A 6 -10.37 1.99 -5.51
CA LEU A 6 -9.14 1.28 -5.17
C LEU A 6 -9.05 0.89 -3.69
N ARG A 7 -10.11 1.09 -2.90
CA ARG A 7 -10.15 0.73 -1.48
C ARG A 7 -10.16 -0.78 -1.27
N GLY A 8 -9.63 -1.24 -0.14
CA GLY A 8 -9.59 -2.65 0.24
C GLY A 8 -8.21 -3.10 0.70
N THR A 9 -7.89 -4.38 0.48
CA THR A 9 -6.64 -5.00 0.89
C THR A 9 -5.54 -4.74 -0.13
N TRP A 10 -4.39 -4.28 0.36
CA TRP A 10 -3.15 -4.03 -0.36
C TRP A 10 -2.02 -4.81 0.30
N ASN A 11 -0.89 -4.96 -0.39
CA ASN A 11 0.36 -5.43 0.20
C ASN A 11 1.25 -4.23 0.49
N LEU A 12 1.92 -4.26 1.65
CA LEU A 12 2.88 -3.26 2.08
C LEU A 12 4.24 -3.93 2.27
N ARG A 13 5.30 -3.31 1.78
CA ARG A 13 6.69 -3.67 2.04
C ARG A 13 7.46 -2.44 2.51
N VAL A 14 8.36 -2.64 3.46
CA VAL A 14 9.31 -1.63 3.92
C VAL A 14 10.69 -2.05 3.45
N ASP A 15 11.34 -1.19 2.66
CA ASP A 15 12.60 -1.49 1.97
C ASP A 15 12.51 -2.85 1.20
N ASP A 16 13.37 -3.82 1.54
CA ASP A 16 13.45 -5.16 0.94
C ASP A 16 12.88 -6.28 1.84
N ASN A 17 12.03 -5.92 2.81
CA ASN A 17 11.41 -6.90 3.72
C ASN A 17 10.32 -7.75 3.04
N GLU A 18 9.76 -8.70 3.79
CA GLU A 18 8.60 -9.47 3.35
C GLU A 18 7.35 -8.59 3.20
N TRP A 19 6.52 -8.90 2.21
CA TRP A 19 5.21 -8.28 2.03
C TRP A 19 4.27 -8.63 3.18
N ILE A 20 3.55 -7.62 3.66
CA ILE A 20 2.52 -7.77 4.70
C ILE A 20 1.19 -7.19 4.22
N PRO A 21 0.04 -7.71 4.68
CA PRO A 21 -1.26 -7.16 4.32
C PRO A 21 -1.45 -5.77 4.95
N CYS A 22 -2.02 -4.85 4.18
CA CYS A 22 -2.41 -3.50 4.57
C CYS A 22 -3.84 -3.21 4.07
N THR A 23 -4.54 -2.27 4.69
CA THR A 23 -5.88 -1.84 4.28
C THR A 23 -5.82 -0.37 3.87
N ILE A 24 -6.41 -0.03 2.73
CA ILE A 24 -6.57 1.35 2.26
C ILE A 24 -8.08 1.66 2.17
N PRO A 25 -8.60 2.69 2.85
CA PRO A 25 -7.88 3.64 3.71
C PRO A 25 -7.36 3.00 5.00
N GLY A 26 -6.19 3.48 5.45
CA GLY A 26 -5.44 2.98 6.61
C GLY A 26 -4.03 3.56 6.60
N ASP A 27 -3.12 3.01 7.42
CA ASP A 27 -1.76 3.51 7.57
C ASP A 27 -0.71 2.39 7.76
N SER A 28 0.55 2.72 7.49
CA SER A 28 1.68 1.79 7.58
C SER A 28 1.94 1.27 9.00
N HIS A 29 1.73 2.10 10.04
CA HIS A 29 2.01 1.71 11.42
C HIS A 29 1.01 0.66 11.89
N THR A 30 -0.27 0.85 11.61
CA THR A 30 -1.32 -0.13 11.91
C THR A 30 -1.08 -1.45 11.17
N ALA A 31 -0.67 -1.39 9.89
CA ALA A 31 -0.33 -2.60 9.12
C ALA A 31 0.87 -3.36 9.71
N LEU A 32 1.97 -2.66 10.01
CA LEU A 32 3.16 -3.24 10.64
C LEU A 32 2.87 -3.80 12.03
N LEU A 33 2.05 -3.12 12.82
CA LEU A 33 1.64 -3.56 14.15
C LEU A 33 0.83 -4.87 14.07
N ARG A 34 -0.17 -4.96 13.18
CA ARG A 34 -0.96 -6.18 12.96
C ARG A 34 -0.10 -7.35 12.47
N ALA A 35 0.93 -7.05 11.68
CA ALA A 35 1.93 -8.02 11.23
C ALA A 35 3.00 -8.35 12.28
N HIS A 36 2.90 -7.78 13.51
CA HIS A 36 3.86 -7.96 14.59
C HIS A 36 5.30 -7.58 14.20
N ARG A 37 5.47 -6.62 13.29
CA ARG A 37 6.77 -6.12 12.82
C ARG A 37 7.30 -4.95 13.66
N ILE A 38 6.43 -4.29 14.42
CA ILE A 38 6.79 -3.23 15.34
C ILE A 38 6.11 -3.40 16.70
N PRO A 39 6.72 -2.87 17.77
CA PRO A 39 6.04 -2.69 19.06
C PRO A 39 4.82 -1.78 18.95
N HIS A 40 3.92 -1.85 19.93
CA HIS A 40 2.80 -0.92 20.02
C HIS A 40 3.30 0.50 20.36
N PRO A 41 3.18 1.49 19.44
CA PRO A 41 3.84 2.79 19.60
C PRO A 41 3.41 3.56 20.85
N TYR A 42 2.14 3.38 21.28
CA TYR A 42 1.59 4.09 22.44
C TYR A 42 1.85 3.42 23.79
N THR A 43 2.68 2.38 23.85
CA THR A 43 2.98 1.69 25.11
C THR A 43 4.31 2.20 25.69
N GLY A 44 4.23 3.00 26.76
CA GLY A 44 5.41 3.56 27.42
C GLY A 44 6.20 4.47 26.47
N THR A 45 7.49 4.19 26.29
CA THR A 45 8.40 4.92 25.39
C THR A 45 8.64 4.23 24.05
N GLN A 46 7.81 3.25 23.68
CA GLN A 46 7.96 2.49 22.43
C GLN A 46 7.79 3.33 21.16
N GLU A 47 7.26 4.56 21.26
CA GLU A 47 7.26 5.54 20.18
C GLU A 47 8.69 5.78 19.65
N LEU A 48 9.69 5.91 20.53
CA LEU A 48 11.10 6.06 20.14
C LEU A 48 11.62 4.87 19.33
N ALA A 49 11.11 3.66 19.61
CA ALA A 49 11.52 2.44 18.94
C ALA A 49 10.97 2.32 17.51
N VAL A 50 9.94 3.11 17.14
CA VAL A 50 9.34 3.10 15.80
C VAL A 50 9.73 4.30 14.95
N GLN A 51 10.40 5.32 15.51
CA GLN A 51 10.81 6.54 14.78
C GLN A 51 11.68 6.26 13.55
N TYR A 52 12.44 5.16 13.54
CA TYR A 52 13.27 4.80 12.38
C TYR A 52 12.46 4.59 11.10
N LEU A 53 11.16 4.26 11.23
CA LEU A 53 10.25 4.08 10.09
C LEU A 53 10.10 5.34 9.25
N ALA A 54 10.21 6.53 9.85
CA ALA A 54 10.09 7.80 9.12
C ALA A 54 11.20 8.02 8.07
N GLN A 55 12.27 7.21 8.12
CA GLN A 55 13.41 7.27 7.21
C GLN A 55 13.46 6.06 6.26
N ARG A 56 12.39 5.24 6.22
CA ARG A 56 12.33 4.05 5.37
C ARG A 56 11.40 4.26 4.19
N ASP A 57 11.63 3.49 3.13
CA ASP A 57 10.78 3.51 1.95
C ASP A 57 9.65 2.50 2.11
N PHE A 58 8.43 2.95 1.82
CA PHE A 58 7.23 2.12 1.85
C PHE A 58 6.73 1.89 0.44
N ILE A 59 6.55 0.62 0.07
CA ILE A 59 5.99 0.21 -1.20
C ILE A 59 4.61 -0.39 -0.92
N PHE A 60 3.59 0.15 -1.60
CA PHE A 60 2.23 -0.37 -1.58
C PHE A 60 1.89 -0.96 -2.94
N GLU A 61 1.37 -2.18 -2.95
CA GLU A 61 1.03 -2.89 -4.17
C GLU A 61 -0.36 -3.53 -4.06
N ARG A 62 -1.13 -3.45 -5.16
CA ARG A 62 -2.37 -4.19 -5.33
C ARG A 62 -2.61 -4.49 -6.79
N THR A 63 -3.06 -5.70 -7.08
CA THR A 63 -3.61 -6.07 -8.40
C THR A 63 -5.12 -5.86 -8.40
N ILE A 64 -5.64 -5.25 -9.46
CA ILE A 64 -7.07 -5.04 -9.69
C ILE A 64 -7.46 -5.57 -11.07
N GLU A 65 -8.68 -6.07 -11.19
CA GLU A 65 -9.24 -6.49 -12.46
C GLU A 65 -10.06 -5.35 -13.06
N ILE A 66 -9.80 -4.99 -14.32
CA ILE A 66 -10.54 -3.96 -15.04
C ILE A 66 -11.27 -4.61 -16.22
N PRO A 67 -12.61 -4.49 -16.31
CA PRO A 67 -13.37 -5.00 -17.46
C PRO A 67 -12.95 -4.32 -18.76
N GLU A 68 -12.92 -5.07 -19.86
CA GLU A 68 -12.50 -4.56 -21.17
C GLU A 68 -13.33 -3.34 -21.65
N ALA A 69 -14.63 -3.31 -21.33
CA ALA A 69 -15.50 -2.19 -21.66
C ALA A 69 -15.03 -0.85 -21.02
N GLN A 70 -14.34 -0.91 -19.88
CA GLN A 70 -13.80 0.26 -19.19
C GLN A 70 -12.42 0.68 -19.72
N LEU A 71 -11.64 -0.24 -20.30
CA LEU A 71 -10.35 0.05 -20.95
C LEU A 71 -10.51 0.81 -22.28
N ARG A 72 -11.63 0.61 -22.98
CA ARG A 72 -11.92 1.22 -24.28
C ARG A 72 -12.33 2.69 -24.20
N GLU A 73 -12.64 3.20 -23.00
CA GLU A 73 -12.88 4.61 -22.76
C GLU A 73 -11.54 5.34 -22.59
N THR A 74 -10.90 5.72 -23.71
CA THR A 74 -9.66 6.51 -23.74
C THR A 74 -9.83 7.86 -23.05
N GLY A 75 -9.61 7.87 -21.74
CA GLY A 75 -9.34 9.07 -20.95
C GLY A 75 -7.84 9.18 -20.65
N PRO A 76 -7.32 10.40 -20.38
CA PRO A 76 -5.88 10.67 -20.29
C PRO A 76 -5.13 9.96 -19.14
N TYR A 77 -5.84 9.23 -18.27
CA TYR A 77 -5.29 8.61 -17.07
C TYR A 77 -5.20 7.07 -17.12
N TYR A 78 -5.73 6.43 -18.17
CA TYR A 78 -5.63 4.97 -18.36
C TYR A 78 -4.56 4.59 -19.38
N GLY A 79 -3.55 5.44 -19.54
CA GLY A 79 -2.38 5.17 -20.34
C GLY A 79 -1.65 3.93 -19.81
N LEU A 80 -1.95 2.81 -20.45
CA LEU A 80 -1.22 1.54 -20.45
C LEU A 80 0.25 1.77 -20.05
N ILE A 81 0.62 1.31 -18.85
CA ILE A 81 2.04 1.08 -18.55
C ILE A 81 2.42 -0.10 -19.45
N PRO A 82 3.23 0.09 -20.50
CA PRO A 82 3.64 -1.02 -21.32
C PRO A 82 4.46 -1.94 -20.43
N SER A 83 4.13 -3.24 -20.44
CA SER A 83 4.93 -4.31 -19.87
C SER A 83 6.42 -4.02 -20.10
N ILE A 84 7.15 -3.75 -19.02
CA ILE A 84 8.61 -3.65 -19.06
C ILE A 84 9.10 -5.02 -19.55
N ARG A 85 9.80 -5.03 -20.69
CA ARG A 85 10.66 -6.14 -21.10
C ARG A 85 12.01 -5.97 -20.42
#